data_AF-A0A2U0RXM4-F1
#
_entry.id   AF-A0A2U0RXM4-F1
#
_cell.length_a   1.000
_cell.length_b   1.000
_cell.length_c   1.000
_cell.angle_alpha   90.00
_cell.angle_beta   90.00
_cell.angle_gamma   90.00
#
_symmetry.space_group_name_H-M   'P 1'
#
loop_
_entity.id
_entity.type
_entity.pdbx_description
1 polymer ?
#
loop_
_entity_poly.entity_id
_entity_poly.type
_entity_poly.pdbx_seq_one_letter_code
_entity_poly.pdbx_strand_id
1 'polypeptide(L)'
;MVVLNKKGFVLPRIERDQFIRLMRLGLEYDRNKGVFRIISFDKIQEAMDTISSILNDEIQFMQTCSICNKDFPCTDCKYADFCETKNLPFQCVCPQCLMGKKSPQQTLF
;
A
#
# COMPACT_ATOMS: atom_id res chain seq x y z
N MET A 1 -12.24 2.66 6.58
CA MET A 1 -10.81 2.60 6.25
C MET A 1 -10.57 1.48 5.24
N VAL A 2 -9.87 1.77 4.14
CA VAL A 2 -9.53 0.83 3.07
C VAL A 2 -8.04 0.51 3.08
N VAL A 3 -7.70 -0.78 3.05
CA VAL A 3 -6.31 -1.25 2.95
C VAL A 3 -5.95 -1.52 1.48
N LEU A 4 -4.89 -0.89 0.98
CA LEU A 4 -4.44 -0.99 -0.40
C LEU A 4 -3.05 -1.63 -0.51
N ASN A 5 -2.80 -2.41 -1.56
CA ASN A 5 -1.45 -2.88 -1.87
C ASN A 5 -0.79 -1.92 -2.88
N LYS A 6 0.31 -1.27 -2.50
CA LYS A 6 1.07 -0.34 -3.36
C LYS A 6 1.48 -0.92 -4.73
N LYS A 7 1.62 -2.25 -4.83
CA LYS A 7 1.98 -2.96 -6.07
C LYS A 7 0.81 -3.14 -7.04
N GLY A 8 -0.43 -2.99 -6.57
CA GLY A 8 -1.63 -3.24 -7.35
C GLY A 8 -2.91 -3.10 -6.53
N PHE A 9 -3.78 -2.16 -6.89
CA PHE A 9 -5.12 -2.00 -6.30
C PHE A 9 -6.13 -1.50 -7.33
N VAL A 10 -7.42 -1.76 -7.07
CA VAL A 10 -8.52 -1.34 -7.94
C VAL A 10 -9.20 -0.13 -7.32
N LEU A 11 -9.58 0.82 -8.17
CA LEU A 11 -10.46 1.93 -7.81
C LEU A 11 -11.81 1.76 -8.51
N PRO A 12 -12.89 2.32 -7.96
CA PRO A 12 -14.15 2.45 -8.69
C PRO A 12 -13.95 3.25 -9.98
N ARG A 13 -14.98 3.31 -10.81
CA ARG A 13 -14.92 4.14 -12.02
C ARG A 13 -14.74 5.60 -11.63
N ILE A 14 -13.61 6.19 -12.03
CA ILE A 14 -13.26 7.58 -11.76
C ILE A 14 -13.41 8.46 -12.99
N GLU A 15 -13.55 9.76 -12.76
CA GLU A 15 -13.59 10.76 -13.82
C GLU A 15 -12.21 10.95 -14.47
N ARG A 16 -12.22 11.51 -15.69
CA ARG A 16 -11.02 11.61 -16.53
C ARG A 16 -9.94 12.50 -15.90
N ASP A 17 -10.34 13.59 -15.28
CA ASP A 17 -9.47 14.53 -14.59
C ASP A 17 -8.80 13.88 -13.36
N GLN A 18 -9.56 13.13 -12.55
CA GLN A 18 -9.05 12.36 -11.43
C GLN A 18 -8.04 11.31 -11.89
N PHE A 19 -8.36 10.58 -12.97
CA PHE A 19 -7.44 9.61 -13.57
C PHE A 19 -6.12 10.27 -13.99
N ILE A 20 -6.18 11.38 -14.73
CA ILE A 20 -4.98 12.13 -15.17
C ILE A 20 -4.19 12.63 -13.95
N ARG A 21 -4.87 13.11 -12.91
CA ARG A 21 -4.23 13.57 -11.68
C ARG A 21 -3.47 12.44 -11.00
N LEU A 22 -4.05 11.26 -10.85
CA LEU A 22 -3.36 10.09 -10.30
C LEU A 22 -2.09 9.75 -11.08
N MET A 23 -2.12 9.80 -12.42
CA MET A 23 -0.92 9.54 -13.23
C MET A 23 0.19 10.57 -12.95
N ARG A 24 -0.15 11.84 -12.78
CA ARG A 24 0.81 12.91 -12.43
C ARG A 24 1.36 12.82 -11.01
N LEU A 25 0.65 12.13 -10.12
CA LEU A 25 1.04 11.90 -8.73
C LEU A 25 1.90 10.64 -8.55
N GLY A 26 2.31 10.00 -9.65
CA GLY A 26 3.22 8.85 -9.59
C GLY A 26 2.51 7.49 -9.56
N LEU A 27 1.24 7.43 -9.96
CA LEU A 27 0.57 6.16 -10.23
C LEU A 27 0.68 5.78 -11.71
N GLU A 28 0.62 4.48 -11.96
CA GLU A 28 0.44 3.90 -13.29
C GLU A 28 -0.81 3.03 -13.29
N TYR A 29 -1.47 2.93 -14.44
CA TYR A 29 -2.63 2.06 -14.64
C TYR A 29 -2.30 0.94 -15.63
N ASP A 30 -2.33 -0.31 -15.16
CA ASP A 30 -2.24 -1.49 -16.00
C ASP A 30 -3.61 -1.79 -16.61
N ARG A 31 -3.77 -1.47 -17.89
CA ARG A 31 -5.03 -1.66 -18.64
C ARG A 31 -5.41 -3.13 -18.81
N ASN A 32 -4.44 -4.04 -18.83
CA ASN A 32 -4.69 -5.46 -19.03
C ASN A 32 -5.26 -6.10 -17.77
N LYS A 33 -4.80 -5.63 -16.60
CA LYS A 33 -5.24 -6.13 -15.29
C LYS A 33 -6.33 -5.28 -14.64
N GLY A 34 -6.53 -4.05 -15.11
CA GLY A 34 -7.48 -3.09 -14.53
C GLY A 34 -7.05 -2.59 -13.15
N VAL A 35 -5.74 -2.49 -12.89
CA VAL A 35 -5.20 -2.11 -11.57
C VAL A 35 -4.31 -0.88 -11.65
N PHE A 36 -4.36 -0.08 -10.59
CA PHE A 36 -3.40 0.99 -10.33
C PHE A 36 -2.22 0.45 -9.51
N ARG A 37 -1.03 0.99 -9.75
CA ARG A 37 0.16 0.75 -8.92
C ARG A 37 0.93 2.04 -8.72
N ILE A 38 1.65 2.15 -7.61
CA ILE A 38 2.50 3.31 -7.32
C ILE A 38 3.89 3.05 -7.91
N ILE A 39 4.36 3.98 -8.74
CA ILE A 39 5.67 3.92 -9.41
C ILE A 39 6.64 5.02 -8.93
N SER A 40 6.13 6.11 -8.33
CA SER A 40 6.92 7.13 -7.64
C SER A 40 6.29 7.50 -6.31
N PHE A 41 7.14 7.78 -5.32
CA PHE A 41 6.72 8.18 -3.97
C PHE A 41 6.92 9.67 -3.68
N ASP A 42 7.37 10.46 -4.66
CA ASP A 42 7.72 11.88 -4.45
C ASP A 42 6.51 12.72 -4.02
N LYS A 43 5.30 12.35 -4.49
CA LYS A 43 4.03 13.02 -4.19
C LYS A 43 3.04 12.09 -3.50
N ILE A 44 3.56 11.15 -2.71
CA ILE A 44 2.75 10.08 -2.11
C ILE A 44 1.66 10.60 -1.18
N GLN A 45 1.89 11.69 -0.45
CA GLN A 45 0.85 12.27 0.42
C GLN A 45 -0.33 12.78 -0.41
N GLU A 46 -0.06 13.58 -1.44
CA GLU A 46 -1.10 14.05 -2.37
C GLU A 46 -1.80 12.89 -3.08
N ALA A 47 -1.06 11.84 -3.45
CA ALA A 47 -1.63 10.63 -4.03
C ALA A 47 -2.62 9.96 -3.06
N MET A 48 -2.23 9.80 -1.79
CA MET A 48 -3.08 9.24 -0.74
C MET A 48 -4.34 10.08 -0.55
N ASP A 49 -4.21 11.40 -0.44
CA ASP A 49 -5.34 12.30 -0.26
C ASP A 49 -6.33 12.21 -1.43
N THR A 50 -5.79 12.08 -2.65
CA THR A 50 -6.60 11.92 -3.87
C THR A 50 -7.37 10.60 -3.88
N ILE A 51 -6.69 9.49 -3.55
CA ILE A 51 -7.31 8.17 -3.53
C ILE A 51 -8.35 8.09 -2.40
N SER A 52 -8.05 8.65 -1.23
CA SER A 52 -8.98 8.78 -0.10
C SER A 52 -10.25 9.54 -0.50
N SER A 53 -10.09 10.67 -1.20
CA SER A 53 -11.22 11.43 -1.73
C SER A 53 -12.05 10.66 -2.76
N ILE A 54 -11.41 9.86 -3.63
CA ILE A 54 -12.09 9.01 -4.61
C ILE A 54 -12.91 7.91 -3.93
N LEU A 55 -12.34 7.30 -2.89
CA LEU A 55 -12.96 6.20 -2.15
C LEU A 55 -13.95 6.69 -1.08
N ASN A 56 -13.94 7.99 -0.78
CA ASN A 56 -14.67 8.59 0.33
C ASN A 56 -14.42 7.87 1.66
N ASP A 57 -13.17 7.43 1.88
CA ASP A 57 -12.74 6.67 3.05
C ASP A 57 -11.24 6.84 3.28
N GLU A 58 -10.81 6.77 4.53
CA GLU A 58 -9.39 6.78 4.88
C GLU A 58 -8.68 5.59 4.26
N ILE A 59 -7.48 5.80 3.74
CA ILE A 59 -6.69 4.74 3.12
C ILE A 59 -5.44 4.43 3.92
N GLN A 60 -5.05 3.17 3.86
CA GLN A 60 -3.80 2.69 4.41
C GLN A 60 -3.13 1.72 3.44
N PHE A 61 -1.84 1.87 3.21
CA PHE A 61 -1.08 0.92 2.40
C PHE A 61 -0.55 -0.24 3.23
N MET A 62 -0.53 -1.42 2.60
CA MET A 62 0.14 -2.59 3.15
C MET A 62 1.65 -2.36 3.25
N GLN A 63 2.21 -2.83 4.36
CA GLN A 63 3.63 -2.84 4.66
C GLN A 63 4.26 -4.13 4.17
N THR A 64 5.49 -4.06 3.66
CA THR A 64 6.24 -5.26 3.31
C THR A 64 7.14 -5.66 4.48
N CYS A 65 7.06 -6.92 4.92
CA CYS A 65 7.88 -7.42 6.01
C CYS A 65 9.37 -7.46 5.60
N SER A 66 10.26 -6.81 6.33
CA SER A 66 11.71 -6.83 6.03
C SER A 66 12.38 -8.19 6.26
N ILE A 67 11.74 -9.11 6.99
CA ILE A 67 12.29 -10.46 7.30
C ILE A 67 11.79 -11.52 6.31
N CYS A 68 10.48 -11.51 6.01
CA CYS A 68 9.86 -12.56 5.18
C CYS A 68 9.30 -12.08 3.84
N ASN A 69 9.43 -10.78 3.51
CA ASN A 69 8.95 -10.15 2.28
C ASN A 69 7.44 -10.26 2.00
N LYS A 70 6.65 -10.72 2.98
CA LYS A 70 5.19 -10.75 2.88
C LYS A 70 4.58 -9.37 3.14
N ASP A 71 3.58 -9.03 2.34
CA ASP A 71 2.80 -7.81 2.55
C ASP A 71 1.76 -8.06 3.66
N PHE A 72 1.57 -7.10 4.57
CA PHE A 72 0.61 -7.17 5.68
C PHE A 72 0.05 -5.77 6.01
N PRO A 73 -1.18 -5.64 6.50
CA PRO A 73 -1.72 -4.35 6.93
C PRO A 73 -1.14 -3.93 8.28
N CYS A 74 -0.92 -2.63 8.55
CA CYS A 74 -0.45 -2.25 9.89
C CYS A 74 -1.51 -2.48 10.96
N THR A 75 -2.80 -2.59 10.62
CA THR A 75 -3.85 -2.93 11.61
C THR A 75 -3.57 -4.24 12.34
N ASP A 76 -2.83 -5.15 11.72
CA ASP A 76 -2.45 -6.43 12.34
C ASP A 76 -1.21 -6.29 13.24
N CYS A 77 -0.54 -5.13 13.23
CA CYS A 77 0.67 -4.87 13.99
C CYS A 77 0.35 -4.46 15.44
N LYS A 78 0.98 -5.13 16.41
CA LYS A 78 0.87 -4.78 17.84
C LYS A 78 1.35 -3.37 18.21
N TYR A 79 2.07 -2.71 17.31
CA TYR A 79 2.63 -1.37 17.52
C TYR A 79 1.93 -0.30 16.68
N ALA A 80 0.80 -0.62 16.03
CA ALA A 80 0.13 0.28 15.09
C ALA A 80 -0.21 1.66 15.66
N ASP A 81 -0.54 1.73 16.95
CA ASP A 81 -0.92 2.97 17.64
C ASP A 81 0.30 3.79 18.11
N PHE A 82 1.50 3.21 18.06
CA PHE A 82 2.75 3.87 18.44
C PHE A 82 3.55 4.37 17.23
N CYS A 83 3.13 4.03 16.01
CA CYS A 83 3.80 4.49 14.80
C CYS A 83 3.39 5.93 14.46
N GLU A 84 4.37 6.82 14.30
CA GLU A 84 4.14 8.21 13.85
C GLU A 84 3.49 8.26 12.45
N THR A 85 3.81 7.30 11.60
CA THR A 85 3.27 7.16 10.25
C THR A 85 2.93 5.70 9.98
N LYS A 86 1.74 5.47 9.43
CA LYS A 86 1.20 4.14 9.12
C LYS A 86 1.46 3.69 7.67
N ASN A 87 1.98 4.59 6.84
CA ASN A 87 2.16 4.36 5.41
C ASN A 87 3.64 4.39 5.01
N LEU A 88 4.40 5.36 5.51
CA LEU A 88 5.82 5.53 5.20
C LEU A 88 6.71 5.26 6.41
N PRO A 89 7.88 4.63 6.25
CA PRO A 89 8.29 3.85 5.08
C PRO A 89 7.39 2.62 4.88
N PHE A 90 7.23 2.13 3.65
CA PHE A 90 6.38 0.97 3.33
C PHE A 90 6.99 -0.40 3.74
N GLN A 91 7.78 -0.40 4.79
CA GLN A 91 8.47 -1.55 5.35
C GLN A 91 8.29 -1.60 6.87
N CYS A 92 8.04 -2.80 7.38
CA CYS A 92 7.89 -3.04 8.81
C CYS A 92 8.25 -4.51 9.11
N VAL A 93 8.20 -4.97 10.37
CA VAL A 93 8.31 -6.39 10.72
C VAL A 93 6.92 -6.91 11.04
N CYS A 94 6.48 -7.96 10.34
CA CYS A 94 5.14 -8.50 10.56
C CYS A 94 5.02 -9.18 11.94
N PRO A 95 3.79 -9.30 12.48
CA PRO A 95 3.56 -9.91 13.80
C PRO A 95 4.13 -11.32 13.93
N GLN A 96 4.06 -12.13 12.88
CA GLN A 96 4.58 -13.50 12.88
C GLN A 96 6.10 -13.53 13.09
N CYS A 97 6.83 -12.67 12.37
CA CYS A 97 8.28 -12.56 12.52
C CYS A 97 8.68 -11.92 13.86
N LEU A 98 7.90 -10.96 14.38
CA LEU A 98 8.10 -10.40 15.72
C LEU A 98 7.94 -11.46 16.83
N MET A 99 7.10 -12.47 16.62
CA MET A 99 6.89 -13.59 17.55
C MET A 99 7.89 -14.74 17.34
N GLY A 100 8.90 -14.58 16.49
CA GLY A 100 9.88 -15.64 16.18
C GLY A 100 9.34 -16.78 15.30
N LYS A 101 8.11 -16.67 14.79
CA LYS A 101 7.55 -17.64 13.84
C LYS A 101 8.08 -17.31 12.45
N LYS A 102 9.18 -17.96 12.04
CA LYS A 102 9.66 -17.89 10.65
C LYS A 102 8.60 -18.53 9.76
N SER A 103 8.04 -17.79 8.80
CA SER A 103 7.37 -18.43 7.67
C SER A 103 8.40 -19.23 6.87
N PRO A 104 8.03 -20.37 6.25
CA PRO A 104 8.94 -21.11 5.39
C PRO A 104 9.50 -20.15 4.34
N GLN A 105 10.81 -19.94 4.36
CA GLN A 105 11.49 -19.22 3.29
C GLN A 105 11.20 -19.99 2.00
N GLN A 106 10.61 -19.32 1.02
CA GLN A 106 10.55 -19.86 -0.33
C GLN A 106 12.00 -20.01 -0.79
N THR A 107 12.44 -21.26 -0.86
CA THR A 107 13.65 -21.70 -1.56
C THR A 107 13.55 -21.18 -3.00
N LEU A 108 14.31 -20.14 -3.31
CA LEU A 108 14.61 -19.78 -4.69
C LEU A 108 15.57 -20.87 -5.21
N PHE A 109 15.07 -21.70 -6.12
CA PHE A 109 15.87 -22.56 -6.99
C PHE A 109 16.44 -21.71 -8.13
#